data_AF-A0A922L5V9-F1
#
_entry.id   AF-A0A922L5V9-F1
#
_cell.length_a   1.000
_cell.length_b   1.000
_cell.length_c   1.000
_cell.angle_alpha   90.00
_cell.angle_beta   90.00
_cell.angle_gamma   90.00
#
_symmetry.space_group_name_H-M   'P 1'
#
loop_
_entity.id
_entity.type
_entity.pdbx_description
1 polymer ?
#
loop_
_entity_poly.entity_id
_entity_poly.type
_entity_poly.pdbx_seq_one_letter_code
_entity_poly.pdbx_strand_id
1 'polypeptide(L)'
;MDDFPNRPLKAQGSSPPVKKSRIDEPCQIEHILLRPNIGSVEKVTKQMWVYDSQDRMVLRDVSYVPQLYKIFDEILVNIADDKICDQKMTIIKIEINMESDEIIFLTMAVEERF
;
A
#
# COMPACT_ATOMS: atom_id res chain seq x y z
N MET A 1 32.81 34.95 60.27
CA MET A 1 32.13 34.77 58.98
C MET A 1 32.89 33.68 58.25
N ASP A 2 32.90 32.44 58.74
CA ASP A 2 31.76 31.50 58.78
C ASP A 2 31.16 31.39 57.37
N ASP A 3 31.49 30.35 56.60
CA ASP A 3 30.81 29.05 56.62
C ASP A 3 31.42 28.11 55.55
N PHE A 4 31.44 26.80 55.82
CA PHE A 4 31.75 25.74 54.83
C PHE A 4 30.46 25.41 54.02
N PRO A 5 30.36 24.27 53.31
CA PRO A 5 30.47 24.08 51.87
C PRO A 5 29.11 23.87 51.16
N ASN A 6 29.08 23.88 49.82
CA ASN A 6 28.03 23.13 49.12
C ASN A 6 28.51 22.51 47.79
N ARG A 7 28.39 21.18 47.73
CA ARG A 7 28.38 20.28 46.56
C ARG A 7 27.20 19.32 46.86
N PRO A 8 26.31 18.88 45.94
CA PRO A 8 26.53 18.41 44.56
C PRO A 8 25.45 18.86 43.54
N LEU A 9 25.56 18.55 42.25
CA LEU A 9 24.85 17.40 41.65
C LEU A 9 25.55 16.94 40.36
N LYS A 10 25.87 15.64 40.32
CA LYS A 10 26.14 14.89 39.09
C LYS A 10 24.85 14.80 38.26
N ALA A 11 24.92 15.12 36.97
CA ALA A 11 24.08 14.51 35.93
C ALA A 11 25.05 14.01 34.85
N GLN A 12 25.57 12.80 35.01
CA GLN A 12 25.06 11.58 34.37
C GLN A 12 25.16 11.62 32.85
N GLY A 13 26.15 10.87 32.34
CA GLY A 13 26.08 10.06 31.14
C GLY A 13 25.71 10.76 29.83
N SER A 14 26.73 11.11 29.04
CA SER A 14 26.60 11.06 27.59
C SER A 14 26.35 9.61 27.19
N SER A 15 25.10 9.20 27.09
CA SER A 15 24.75 7.97 26.38
C SER A 15 25.27 8.09 24.94
N PRO A 16 25.88 7.03 24.38
CA PRO A 16 26.28 7.04 22.98
C PRO A 16 25.03 7.24 22.11
N PRO A 17 25.14 7.86 20.92
CA PRO A 17 24.00 7.98 20.03
C PRO A 17 23.52 6.57 19.73
N VAL A 18 22.28 6.28 20.13
CA VAL A 18 21.56 5.08 19.73
C VAL A 18 21.59 5.10 18.21
N LYS A 19 22.42 4.23 17.62
CA LYS A 19 22.30 3.88 16.21
C LYS A 19 20.85 3.44 16.07
N LYS A 20 20.04 4.22 15.35
CA LYS A 20 18.73 3.78 14.90
C LYS A 20 19.01 2.51 14.10
N SER A 21 18.86 1.35 14.76
CA SER A 21 18.66 0.09 14.10
C SER A 21 17.56 0.36 13.09
N ARG A 22 17.82 0.04 11.83
CA ARG A 22 16.85 0.07 10.74
C ARG A 22 15.58 -0.55 11.33
N ILE A 23 14.60 0.30 11.63
CA ILE A 23 13.27 -0.16 11.95
C ILE A 23 12.86 -0.77 10.63
N ASP A 24 12.76 -2.09 10.63
CA ASP A 24 12.21 -2.88 9.53
C ASP A 24 11.02 -2.10 8.99
N GLU A 25 11.08 -1.76 7.70
CA GLU A 25 10.08 -0.91 7.04
C GLU A 25 8.69 -1.39 7.47
N PRO A 26 7.89 -0.56 8.16
CA PRO A 26 6.69 -1.04 8.80
C PRO A 26 5.75 -1.61 7.74
N CYS A 27 5.61 -2.93 7.76
CA CYS A 27 4.72 -3.73 6.93
C CYS A 27 3.34 -3.05 6.85
N GLN A 28 2.98 -2.57 5.65
CA GLN A 28 1.72 -2.07 5.05
C GLN A 28 0.62 -1.41 5.94
N ILE A 29 0.39 -1.85 7.17
CA ILE A 29 -0.74 -1.50 8.04
C ILE A 29 -0.80 0.01 8.35
N GLU A 30 0.34 0.68 8.56
CA GLU A 30 0.35 2.14 8.83
C GLU A 30 -0.07 2.98 7.61
N HIS A 31 0.07 2.48 6.38
CA HIS A 31 -0.32 3.21 5.17
C HIS A 31 -1.81 3.08 4.83
N ILE A 32 -2.45 1.95 5.17
CA ILE A 32 -3.87 1.68 4.87
C ILE A 32 -4.81 2.52 5.77
N LEU A 33 -4.41 2.79 7.01
CA LEU A 33 -5.22 3.56 7.98
C LEU A 33 -5.24 5.08 7.72
N LEU A 34 -4.36 5.59 6.85
CA LEU A 34 -4.10 7.03 6.65
C LEU A 34 -4.65 7.62 5.34
N ARG A 35 -5.50 6.90 4.59
CA ARG A 35 -6.21 7.46 3.42
C ARG A 35 -7.64 7.88 3.79
N PRO A 36 -7.86 9.09 4.34
CA PRO A 36 -9.20 9.63 4.47
C PRO A 36 -9.72 9.98 3.07
N ASN A 37 -10.94 9.51 2.76
CA ASN A 37 -11.70 9.64 1.51
C ASN A 37 -11.49 8.54 0.47
N ILE A 38 -12.22 7.44 0.61
CA ILE A 38 -12.34 6.33 -0.38
C ILE A 38 -13.07 6.79 -1.69
N GLY A 39 -13.26 8.09 -1.93
CA GLY A 39 -14.00 8.60 -3.08
C GLY A 39 -15.53 8.49 -2.91
N SER A 40 -16.28 9.01 -3.90
CA SER A 40 -17.75 9.04 -3.87
C SER A 40 -18.36 7.69 -4.26
N VAL A 41 -19.49 7.34 -3.62
CA VAL A 41 -20.40 6.25 -4.02
C VAL A 41 -21.24 6.59 -5.24
N GLU A 42 -21.30 7.87 -5.62
CA GLU A 42 -22.09 8.32 -6.76
C GLU A 42 -21.36 8.03 -8.08
N LYS A 43 -22.13 7.71 -9.11
CA LYS A 43 -21.59 7.51 -10.46
C LYS A 43 -21.08 8.84 -11.01
N VAL A 44 -19.87 8.82 -11.53
CA VAL A 44 -19.24 9.96 -12.18
C VAL A 44 -18.90 9.57 -13.61
N THR A 45 -19.17 10.47 -14.55
CA THR A 45 -18.76 10.32 -15.95
C THR A 45 -17.45 11.08 -16.17
N LYS A 46 -16.42 10.37 -16.63
CA LYS A 46 -15.12 10.95 -16.99
C LYS A 46 -14.60 10.34 -18.27
N GLN A 47 -13.83 11.14 -19.01
CA GLN A 47 -13.09 10.66 -20.15
C GLN A 47 -11.90 9.81 -19.68
N MET A 48 -11.87 8.52 -20.02
CA MET A 48 -10.84 7.58 -19.61
C MET A 48 -10.37 6.71 -20.76
N TRP A 49 -9.12 6.25 -20.67
CA TRP A 49 -8.59 5.25 -21.60
C TRP A 49 -9.13 3.87 -21.23
N VAL A 50 -9.73 3.19 -22.20
CA VAL A 50 -10.24 1.83 -22.06
C VAL A 50 -9.61 0.96 -23.14
N TYR A 51 -9.24 -0.27 -22.75
CA TYR A 51 -8.78 -1.27 -23.69
C TYR A 51 -9.98 -1.87 -24.44
N ASP A 52 -10.00 -1.73 -25.76
CA ASP A 52 -11.07 -2.23 -26.62
C ASP A 52 -10.71 -3.63 -27.18
N SER A 53 -11.75 -4.34 -27.63
CA SER A 53 -11.73 -5.63 -28.33
C SER A 53 -10.82 -5.68 -29.57
N GLN A 54 -10.39 -4.53 -30.10
CA GLN A 54 -9.45 -4.44 -31.21
C GLN A 54 -8.00 -4.32 -30.75
N ASP A 55 -7.69 -4.71 -29.51
CA ASP A 55 -6.37 -4.64 -28.88
C ASP A 55 -5.76 -3.23 -28.87
N ARG A 56 -6.59 -2.21 -28.65
CA ARG A 56 -6.19 -0.80 -28.68
C ARG A 56 -6.76 -0.04 -27.49
N MET A 57 -5.98 0.93 -27.02
CA MET A 57 -6.45 1.92 -26.04
C MET A 57 -7.28 2.98 -26.75
N VAL A 58 -8.53 3.16 -26.31
CA VAL A 58 -9.45 4.17 -26.82
C VAL A 58 -9.86 5.12 -25.71
N LEU A 59 -9.87 6.42 -25.99
CA LEU A 59 -10.29 7.45 -25.06
C LEU A 59 -11.81 7.66 -25.20
N ARG A 60 -12.59 7.35 -24.17
CA ARG A 60 -14.05 7.47 -24.19
C ARG A 60 -14.61 7.93 -22.86
N ASP A 61 -15.83 8.47 -22.88
CA ASP A 61 -16.56 8.79 -21.65
C ASP A 61 -17.06 7.50 -20.99
N VAL A 62 -16.68 7.32 -19.73
CA VAL A 62 -17.03 6.16 -18.90
C VAL A 62 -17.74 6.65 -17.65
N SER A 63 -18.92 6.11 -17.40
CA SER A 63 -19.65 6.30 -16.14
C SER A 63 -19.35 5.15 -15.19
N TYR A 64 -18.71 5.44 -14.06
CA TYR A 64 -18.31 4.44 -13.07
C TYR A 64 -18.44 4.99 -11.64
N VAL A 65 -18.35 4.10 -10.65
CA VAL A 65 -18.34 4.48 -9.23
C VAL A 65 -16.87 4.62 -8.79
N PRO A 66 -16.40 5.85 -8.44
CA PRO A 66 -15.01 6.07 -8.06
C PRO A 66 -14.55 5.25 -6.86
N GLN A 67 -15.45 5.00 -5.90
CA GLN A 67 -15.14 4.21 -4.71
C GLN A 67 -14.82 2.75 -5.04
N LEU A 68 -15.59 2.12 -5.94
CA LEU A 68 -15.33 0.75 -6.37
C LEU A 68 -13.98 0.64 -7.08
N TYR A 69 -13.68 1.60 -7.97
CA TYR A 69 -12.39 1.66 -8.65
C TYR A 69 -11.23 1.80 -7.67
N LYS A 70 -11.41 2.57 -6.58
CA LYS A 70 -10.38 2.76 -5.56
C LYS A 70 -10.12 1.52 -4.72
N ILE A 71 -11.17 0.81 -4.30
CA ILE A 71 -11.01 -0.46 -3.58
C ILE A 71 -10.19 -1.45 -4.41
N PHE A 72 -10.48 -1.54 -5.71
CA PHE A 72 -9.74 -2.39 -6.64
C PHE A 72 -8.26 -1.97 -6.78
N ASP A 73 -8.00 -0.67 -6.92
CA ASP A 73 -6.66 -0.07 -7.02
C ASP A 73 -5.79 -0.34 -5.77
N GLU A 74 -6.34 -0.15 -4.56
CA GLU A 74 -5.59 -0.41 -3.31
C GLU A 74 -5.22 -1.89 -3.15
N ILE A 75 -6.15 -2.80 -3.47
CA ILE A 75 -5.88 -4.24 -3.39
C ILE A 75 -4.78 -4.63 -4.39
N LEU A 76 -4.84 -4.10 -5.62
CA LEU A 76 -3.84 -4.38 -6.64
C LEU A 76 -2.45 -3.85 -6.28
N VAL A 77 -2.36 -2.64 -5.75
CA VAL A 77 -1.08 -2.07 -5.30
C VAL A 77 -0.53 -2.92 -4.16
N ASN A 78 -1.36 -3.34 -3.21
CA ASN A 78 -0.92 -4.22 -2.12
C ASN A 78 -0.37 -5.56 -2.65
N ILE A 79 -1.07 -6.20 -3.58
CA ILE A 79 -0.63 -7.45 -4.22
C ILE A 79 0.67 -7.24 -5.04
N ALA A 80 0.80 -6.10 -5.72
CA ALA A 80 2.00 -5.76 -6.47
C ALA A 80 3.20 -5.48 -5.56
N ASP A 81 2.97 -4.85 -4.41
CA ASP A 81 3.99 -4.62 -3.39
C ASP A 81 4.47 -5.95 -2.76
N ASP A 82 3.55 -6.91 -2.55
CA ASP A 82 3.90 -8.26 -2.09
C ASP A 82 4.86 -8.97 -3.07
N LYS A 83 4.72 -8.72 -4.38
CA LYS A 83 5.64 -9.25 -5.42
C LYS A 83 7.05 -8.63 -5.35
N ILE A 84 7.18 -7.39 -4.87
CA ILE A 84 8.50 -6.76 -4.69
C ILE A 84 9.23 -7.41 -3.50
N CYS A 85 8.48 -7.83 -2.48
CA CYS A 85 8.99 -8.48 -1.28
C CYS A 85 9.29 -9.98 -1.49
N ASP A 86 8.42 -10.71 -2.21
CA ASP A 86 8.62 -12.11 -2.58
C ASP A 86 8.92 -12.28 -4.07
N GLN A 87 10.21 -12.45 -4.37
CA GLN A 87 10.73 -12.59 -5.74
C GLN A 87 10.26 -13.86 -6.46
N LYS A 88 9.57 -14.79 -5.76
CA LYS A 88 8.99 -16.02 -6.34
C LYS A 88 7.60 -15.81 -6.93
N MET A 89 6.93 -14.71 -6.63
CA MET A 89 5.59 -14.44 -7.14
C MET A 89 5.64 -13.89 -8.56
N THR A 90 5.11 -14.65 -9.52
CA THR A 90 5.31 -14.32 -10.95
C THR A 90 4.04 -13.77 -11.58
N ILE A 91 2.87 -14.31 -11.20
CA ILE A 91 1.59 -14.07 -11.90
C ILE A 91 0.52 -13.58 -10.91
N ILE A 92 -0.14 -12.48 -11.29
CA ILE A 92 -1.37 -12.00 -10.66
C ILE A 92 -2.51 -12.31 -11.63
N LYS A 93 -3.46 -13.13 -11.22
CA LYS A 93 -4.67 -13.46 -11.97
C LYS A 93 -5.87 -12.80 -11.27
N ILE A 94 -6.69 -12.11 -12.06
CA ILE A 94 -7.88 -11.42 -11.57
C ILE A 94 -9.08 -12.03 -12.29
N GLU A 95 -10.03 -12.56 -11.53
CA GLU A 95 -11.30 -13.08 -12.03
C GLU A 95 -12.43 -12.17 -11.56
N ILE A 96 -13.23 -11.67 -12.51
CA ILE A 96 -14.37 -10.80 -12.22
C ILE A 96 -15.62 -11.54 -12.65
N ASN A 97 -16.47 -11.89 -11.69
CA ASN A 97 -17.77 -12.51 -11.94
C ASN A 97 -18.88 -11.48 -11.73
N MET A 98 -19.50 -11.06 -12.85
CA MET A 98 -20.59 -10.09 -12.83
C MET A 98 -21.94 -10.68 -12.42
N GLU A 99 -22.08 -12.02 -12.36
CA GLU A 99 -23.32 -12.69 -11.96
C GLU A 99 -23.41 -12.87 -10.44
N SER A 100 -22.26 -13.16 -9.80
CA SER A 100 -22.16 -13.31 -8.35
C SER A 100 -21.70 -12.05 -7.61
N ASP A 101 -21.41 -10.96 -8.33
CA ASP A 101 -20.78 -9.72 -7.80
C ASP A 101 -19.45 -9.99 -7.06
N GLU A 102 -18.67 -10.97 -7.55
CA GLU A 102 -17.40 -11.39 -6.95
C GLU A 102 -16.19 -10.94 -7.77
N ILE A 103 -15.18 -10.42 -7.07
CA ILE A 103 -13.85 -10.14 -7.64
C ILE A 103 -12.84 -10.97 -6.86
N ILE A 104 -12.18 -11.90 -7.55
CA ILE A 104 -11.23 -12.84 -6.96
C ILE A 104 -9.83 -12.50 -7.46
N PHE A 105 -8.91 -12.30 -6.52
CA PHE A 105 -7.50 -12.09 -6.79
C PHE A 105 -6.73 -13.36 -6.44
N LEU A 106 -6.01 -13.92 -7.42
CA LEU A 106 -5.21 -15.13 -7.27
C LEU A 106 -3.75 -14.79 -7.56
N THR A 107 -2.88 -15.04 -6.59
CA THR A 107 -1.44 -14.92 -6.75
C THR A 107 -0.86 -16.31 -6.96
N MET A 108 -0.03 -16.47 -7.99
CA MET A 108 0.62 -17.75 -8.28
C MET A 108 2.13 -17.56 -8.25
N ALA A 109 2.81 -18.41 -7.47
CA ALA A 109 4.24 -18.61 -7.57
C ALA A 109 4.52 -19.57 -8.72
N VAL A 110 5.40 -19.19 -9.65
CA VAL A 110 5.93 -20.15 -10.61
C VAL A 110 7.05 -20.88 -9.90
N GLU A 111 6.83 -22.15 -9.54
CA GLU A 111 7.95 -23.01 -9.21
C GLU A 111 8.77 -23.20 -10.49
N GLU A 112 10.01 -22.72 -10.49
CA GLU A 112 10.99 -23.08 -11.52
C GLU A 112 11.09 -24.60 -11.55
N ARG A 113 10.45 -25.22 -12.55
CA ARG A 113 10.75 -26.62 -12.88
C ARG A 113 12.06 -26.60 -13.66
N PHE A 114 13.08 -27.15 -13.00
CA PHE A 114 14.42 -27.46 -13.51
C PHE A 114 14.41 -28.14 -14.89
#